data_AF-A0A9D1I5V2-F1
#
_entry.id   AF-A0A9D1I5V2-F1
#
_cell.length_a   1.000
_cell.length_b   1.000
_cell.length_c   1.000
_cell.angle_alpha   90.00
_cell.angle_beta   90.00
_cell.angle_gamma   90.00
#
_symmetry.space_group_name_H-M   'P 1'
#
loop_
_entity.id
_entity.type
_entity.pdbx_description
1 polymer ?
#
loop_
_entity_poly.entity_id
_entity_poly.type
_entity_poly.pdbx_seq_one_letter_code
_entity_poly.pdbx_strand_id
1 'polypeptide(L)'
;IEGFFEYVVPPLEGLWWQENTRGLDYARKEDIHFISMIRLPDFVTKEDFEWAVQEATKKKKQDFSKVEFFSYDEGLCVQCMHIGSYDDEPATVDLMHDYMKANGYELDITDTRFHHEIYLSDPRKCHVSRLKTVVRHPVRKAAH
;
A
#
# COMPACT_ATOMS: atom_id res chain seq x y z
N ILE A 1 1.44 18.06 -20.79
CA ILE A 1 0.61 17.80 -19.60
C ILE A 1 0.13 19.14 -19.06
N GLU A 2 -1.17 19.41 -19.18
CA GLU A 2 -1.79 20.61 -18.65
C GLU A 2 -1.80 20.56 -17.10
N GLY A 3 -1.57 21.68 -16.41
CA GLY A 3 -1.55 21.71 -14.95
C GLY A 3 -0.30 21.07 -14.29
N PHE A 4 0.73 20.75 -15.09
CA PHE A 4 1.97 20.14 -14.60
C PHE A 4 2.72 21.02 -13.60
N PHE A 5 3.25 20.38 -12.56
CA PHE A 5 4.28 20.93 -11.68
C PHE A 5 5.32 19.85 -11.34
N GLU A 6 6.54 20.27 -11.00
CA GLU A 6 7.57 19.35 -10.53
C GLU A 6 7.22 18.81 -9.14
N TYR A 7 7.33 17.49 -8.97
CA TYR A 7 7.03 16.83 -7.71
C TYR A 7 8.05 15.75 -7.38
N VAL A 8 8.25 15.52 -6.08
CA VAL A 8 9.03 14.38 -5.59
C VAL A 8 8.16 13.14 -5.70
N VAL A 9 8.69 12.08 -6.32
CA VAL A 9 8.00 10.79 -6.41
C VAL A 9 7.63 10.32 -4.99
N PRO A 10 6.35 10.05 -4.70
CA PRO A 10 5.93 9.61 -3.38
C PRO A 10 6.52 8.23 -3.02
N PRO A 11 6.47 7.84 -1.73
CA PRO A 11 6.89 6.52 -1.31
C PRO A 11 6.18 5.41 -2.08
N LEU A 12 6.83 4.25 -2.14
CA LEU A 12 6.20 3.03 -2.64
C LEU A 12 5.09 2.60 -1.67
N GLU A 13 3.98 2.16 -2.22
CA GLU A 13 2.82 1.64 -1.50
C GLU A 13 2.57 0.18 -1.93
N GLY A 14 2.02 -0.63 -1.03
CA GLY A 14 1.72 -2.04 -1.27
C GLY A 14 0.38 -2.44 -0.67
N LEU A 15 -0.50 -3.03 -1.49
CA LEU A 15 -1.71 -3.72 -1.03
C LEU A 15 -1.43 -5.20 -0.95
N TRP A 16 -1.78 -5.84 0.16
CA TRP A 16 -1.40 -7.21 0.48
C TRP A 16 -2.61 -8.02 0.94
N TRP A 17 -2.72 -9.25 0.44
CA TRP A 17 -3.75 -10.19 0.86
C TRP A 17 -3.31 -11.64 0.71
N GLN A 18 -4.02 -12.54 1.39
CA GLN A 18 -3.90 -13.98 1.25
C GLN A 18 -5.30 -14.57 1.12
N GLU A 19 -5.47 -15.52 0.20
CA GLU A 19 -6.74 -16.21 0.06
C GLU A 19 -7.11 -16.94 1.37
N ASN A 20 -8.40 -16.91 1.73
CA ASN A 20 -8.96 -17.58 2.91
C ASN A 20 -8.33 -17.15 4.26
N THR A 21 -7.65 -16.01 4.31
CA THR A 21 -7.00 -15.49 5.52
C THR A 21 -7.51 -14.07 5.80
N ARG A 22 -7.92 -13.80 7.06
CA ARG A 22 -8.26 -12.44 7.49
C ARG A 22 -6.98 -11.76 7.99
N GLY A 23 -6.47 -10.81 7.21
CA GLY A 23 -5.16 -10.19 7.45
C GLY A 23 -4.05 -10.94 6.72
N LEU A 24 -2.86 -11.02 7.32
CA LEU A 24 -1.69 -11.71 6.77
C LEU A 24 -1.14 -12.74 7.75
N ASP A 25 -0.86 -13.93 7.23
CA ASP A 25 -0.13 -15.00 7.88
C ASP A 25 1.30 -15.03 7.35
N TYR A 26 2.22 -14.42 8.11
CA TYR A 26 3.63 -14.29 7.75
C TYR A 26 4.40 -15.62 7.78
N ALA A 27 3.80 -16.72 8.23
CA ALA A 27 4.40 -18.06 8.14
C ALA A 27 4.27 -18.67 6.74
N ARG A 28 3.30 -18.21 5.93
CA ARG A 28 3.01 -18.69 4.56
C ARG A 28 3.27 -17.60 3.53
N LYS A 29 4.51 -17.12 3.46
CA LYS A 29 4.88 -15.95 2.62
C LYS A 29 4.64 -16.21 1.12
N GLU A 30 4.68 -17.46 0.70
CA GLU A 30 4.42 -17.93 -0.66
C GLU A 30 2.96 -17.74 -1.12
N ASP A 31 2.01 -17.68 -0.17
CA ASP A 31 0.57 -17.50 -0.45
C ASP A 31 0.18 -16.01 -0.56
N ILE A 32 1.15 -15.10 -0.36
CA ILE A 32 0.88 -13.66 -0.33
C ILE A 32 0.76 -13.12 -1.75
N HIS A 33 -0.38 -12.48 -2.01
CA HIS A 33 -0.63 -11.69 -3.19
C HIS A 33 -0.43 -10.20 -2.88
N PHE A 34 -0.02 -9.45 -3.90
CA PHE A 34 0.20 -8.02 -3.73
C PHE A 34 -0.04 -7.19 -4.99
N ILE A 35 -0.35 -5.91 -4.78
CA ILE A 35 -0.29 -4.84 -5.78
C ILE A 35 0.69 -3.79 -5.26
N SER A 36 1.68 -3.43 -6.08
CA SER A 36 2.62 -2.35 -5.76
C SER A 36 2.21 -1.08 -6.50
N MET A 37 2.19 0.06 -5.79
CA MET A 37 1.61 1.31 -6.25
C MET A 37 2.54 2.50 -5.96
N ILE A 38 2.45 3.53 -6.80
CA ILE A 38 3.03 4.85 -6.56
C ILE A 38 1.96 5.87 -6.89
N ARG A 39 1.62 6.75 -5.94
CA ARG A 39 0.64 7.80 -6.16
C ARG A 39 1.10 8.76 -7.27
N LEU A 40 0.17 9.16 -8.13
CA LEU A 40 0.37 10.19 -9.14
C LEU A 40 -0.39 11.47 -8.78
N PRO A 41 0.10 12.66 -9.16
CA PRO A 41 -0.67 13.90 -9.06
C PRO A 41 -1.91 13.89 -9.95
N ASP A 42 -2.94 14.64 -9.55
CA ASP A 42 -4.25 14.67 -10.23
C ASP A 42 -4.20 15.19 -11.67
N PHE A 43 -3.13 15.91 -12.06
CA PHE A 43 -2.96 16.37 -13.44
C PHE A 43 -2.60 15.24 -14.41
N VAL A 44 -2.14 14.08 -13.90
CA VAL A 44 -1.73 12.96 -14.75
C VAL A 44 -2.97 12.23 -15.23
N THR A 45 -3.18 12.22 -16.54
CA THR A 45 -4.31 11.52 -17.16
C THR A 45 -3.92 10.12 -17.62
N LYS A 46 -4.92 9.34 -18.05
CA LYS A 46 -4.70 8.03 -18.66
C LYS A 46 -3.86 8.14 -19.95
N GLU A 47 -4.08 9.18 -20.75
CA GLU A 47 -3.32 9.44 -21.98
C GLU A 47 -1.84 9.71 -21.68
N ASP A 48 -1.54 10.50 -20.62
CA ASP A 48 -0.17 10.75 -20.18
C ASP A 48 0.51 9.46 -19.70
N PHE A 49 -0.23 8.61 -18.96
CA PHE A 49 0.24 7.30 -18.53
C PHE A 49 0.56 6.38 -19.72
N GLU A 50 -0.36 6.24 -20.68
CA GLU A 50 -0.18 5.40 -21.87
C GLU A 50 1.03 5.86 -22.70
N TRP A 51 1.17 7.18 -22.88
CA TRP A 51 2.35 7.77 -23.52
C TRP A 51 3.64 7.42 -22.77
N ALA A 52 3.64 7.54 -21.43
CA ALA A 52 4.80 7.23 -20.60
C ALA A 52 5.21 5.76 -20.71
N VAL A 53 4.25 4.83 -20.74
CA VAL A 53 4.48 3.38 -20.94
C VAL A 53 5.15 3.13 -22.29
N GLN A 54 4.67 3.76 -23.37
CA GLN A 54 5.27 3.61 -24.71
C GLN A 54 6.71 4.15 -24.75
N GLU A 55 6.93 5.34 -24.21
CA GLU A 55 8.25 5.97 -24.16
C GLU A 55 9.24 5.16 -23.32
N ALA A 56 8.80 4.66 -22.15
CA ALA A 56 9.61 3.82 -21.29
C ALA A 56 9.95 2.48 -21.97
N THR A 57 8.97 1.83 -22.61
CA THR A 57 9.17 0.58 -23.37
C THR A 57 10.25 0.77 -24.44
N LYS A 58 10.14 1.84 -25.24
CA LYS A 58 11.12 2.15 -26.29
C LYS A 58 12.52 2.44 -25.74
N LYS A 59 12.63 3.24 -24.68
CA LYS A 59 13.91 3.66 -24.10
C LYS A 59 14.60 2.57 -23.29
N LYS A 60 13.84 1.82 -22.50
CA LYS A 60 14.34 0.80 -21.57
C LYS A 60 14.38 -0.59 -22.18
N LYS A 61 13.68 -0.82 -23.31
CA LYS A 61 13.55 -2.13 -23.97
C LYS A 61 13.08 -3.22 -23.00
N GLN A 62 12.11 -2.87 -22.17
CA GLN A 62 11.52 -3.72 -21.14
C GLN A 62 10.01 -3.75 -21.29
N ASP A 63 9.38 -4.84 -20.84
CA ASP A 63 7.94 -4.98 -20.80
C ASP A 63 7.34 -4.25 -19.59
N PHE A 64 6.33 -3.42 -19.86
CA PHE A 64 5.55 -2.67 -18.88
C PHE A 64 4.05 -3.00 -18.97
N SER A 65 3.68 -4.10 -19.65
CA SER A 65 2.29 -4.52 -19.85
C SER A 65 1.50 -4.78 -18.56
N LYS A 66 2.21 -5.05 -17.45
CA LYS A 66 1.62 -5.27 -16.12
C LYS A 66 1.35 -3.99 -15.31
N VAL A 67 1.77 -2.83 -15.81
CA VAL A 67 1.54 -1.55 -15.11
C VAL A 67 0.14 -1.07 -15.45
N GLU A 68 -0.61 -0.68 -14.44
CA GLU A 68 -1.98 -0.19 -14.57
C GLU A 68 -2.12 1.23 -14.04
N PHE A 69 -3.10 1.96 -14.58
CA PHE A 69 -3.50 3.29 -14.12
C PHE A 69 -4.94 3.22 -13.63
N PHE A 70 -5.13 3.46 -12.33
CA PHE A 70 -6.44 3.36 -11.68
C PHE A 70 -6.56 4.38 -10.56
N SER A 71 -7.81 4.70 -10.21
CA SER A 71 -8.14 5.48 -9.02
C SER A 71 -8.41 4.54 -7.86
N TYR A 72 -7.89 4.89 -6.68
CA TYR A 72 -8.07 4.10 -5.47
C TYR A 72 -8.65 4.97 -4.36
N ASP A 73 -9.90 4.69 -3.97
CA ASP A 73 -10.52 5.26 -2.79
C ASP A 73 -10.51 4.21 -1.68
N GLU A 74 -9.55 4.34 -0.78
CA GLU A 74 -9.36 3.39 0.32
C GLU A 74 -10.44 3.54 1.39
N GLY A 75 -11.11 4.69 1.48
CA GLY A 75 -12.11 4.98 2.50
C GLY A 75 -11.55 5.03 3.92
N LEU A 76 -12.41 4.70 4.90
CA LEU A 76 -12.08 4.81 6.32
C LEU A 76 -11.12 3.71 6.78
N CYS A 77 -10.03 4.12 7.44
CA CYS A 77 -8.97 3.22 7.90
C CYS A 77 -8.50 3.58 9.31
N VAL A 78 -7.89 2.60 9.99
CA VAL A 78 -6.96 2.82 11.09
C VAL A 78 -5.53 2.73 10.54
N GLN A 79 -4.60 3.55 11.02
CA GLN A 79 -3.20 3.48 10.60
C GLN A 79 -2.24 3.74 11.76
N CYS A 80 -1.03 3.18 11.66
CA CYS A 80 0.04 3.39 12.61
C CYS A 80 1.39 3.44 11.89
N MET A 81 2.36 4.16 12.47
CA MET A 81 3.75 4.09 12.03
C MET A 81 4.42 2.87 12.69
N HIS A 82 4.78 1.88 11.89
CA HIS A 82 5.67 0.81 12.30
C HIS A 82 7.14 1.25 12.17
N ILE A 83 7.94 0.99 13.21
CA ILE A 83 9.39 1.24 13.22
C ILE A 83 10.11 -0.04 13.60
N GLY A 84 10.84 -0.65 12.66
CA GLY A 84 11.53 -1.91 12.90
C GLY A 84 11.46 -2.90 11.72
N SER A 85 11.70 -4.17 12.02
CA SER A 85 11.60 -5.25 11.05
C SER A 85 10.14 -5.47 10.65
N TYR A 86 9.87 -5.75 9.37
CA TYR A 86 8.54 -6.16 8.91
C TYR A 86 8.02 -7.40 9.64
N ASP A 87 8.91 -8.30 10.10
CA ASP A 87 8.51 -9.47 10.89
C ASP A 87 7.97 -9.10 12.29
N ASP A 88 8.23 -7.88 12.79
CA ASP A 88 7.72 -7.36 14.06
C ASP A 88 6.41 -6.56 13.89
N GLU A 89 5.94 -6.40 12.65
CA GLU A 89 4.70 -5.69 12.32
C GLU A 89 3.44 -6.23 13.03
N PRO A 90 3.27 -7.55 13.26
CA PRO A 90 2.11 -8.07 13.97
C PRO A 90 1.83 -7.38 15.31
N ALA A 91 2.85 -6.98 16.06
CA ALA A 91 2.68 -6.24 17.31
C ALA A 91 2.08 -4.84 17.10
N THR A 92 2.40 -4.20 15.97
CA THR A 92 1.80 -2.91 15.58
C THR A 92 0.35 -3.10 15.14
N VAL A 93 0.07 -4.17 14.40
CA VAL A 93 -1.28 -4.55 13.96
C VAL A 93 -2.20 -4.81 15.16
N ASP A 94 -1.73 -5.56 16.16
CA ASP A 94 -2.52 -5.84 17.37
C ASP A 94 -2.91 -4.55 18.09
N LEU A 95 -1.98 -3.60 18.25
CA LEU A 95 -2.27 -2.29 18.83
C LEU A 95 -3.28 -1.49 18.00
N MET A 96 -3.20 -1.53 16.67
CA MET A 96 -4.18 -0.91 15.78
C MET A 96 -5.57 -1.53 15.94
N HIS A 97 -5.65 -2.86 16.08
CA HIS A 97 -6.91 -3.57 16.27
C HIS A 97 -7.53 -3.31 17.64
N ASP A 98 -6.73 -3.17 18.70
CA ASP A 98 -7.23 -2.78 20.00
C ASP A 98 -7.75 -1.34 19.97
N TYR A 99 -7.01 -0.44 19.33
CA TYR A 99 -7.43 0.95 19.13
C TYR A 99 -8.74 1.06 18.34
N MET A 100 -8.89 0.33 17.23
CA MET A 100 -10.12 0.39 16.41
C MET A 100 -11.34 -0.09 17.21
N LYS A 101 -11.21 -1.22 17.94
CA LYS A 101 -12.29 -1.79 18.75
C LYS A 101 -12.71 -0.83 19.87
N ALA A 102 -11.74 -0.24 20.56
CA ALA A 102 -11.98 0.75 21.61
C ALA A 102 -12.73 1.99 21.11
N ASN A 103 -12.64 2.29 19.80
CA ASN A 103 -13.31 3.43 19.17
C ASN A 103 -14.60 3.04 18.41
N GLY A 104 -15.12 1.83 18.60
CA GLY A 104 -16.39 1.40 17.99
C GLY A 104 -16.27 1.02 16.51
N TYR A 105 -15.09 0.61 16.07
CA TYR A 105 -14.83 0.13 14.72
C TYR A 105 -14.47 -1.36 14.72
N GLU A 106 -14.64 -1.99 13.58
CA GLU A 106 -14.19 -3.35 13.30
C GLU A 106 -13.41 -3.41 11.99
N LEU A 107 -12.57 -4.44 11.88
CA LEU A 107 -11.73 -4.68 10.71
C LEU A 107 -12.59 -4.92 9.48
N ASP A 108 -12.28 -4.22 8.39
CA ASP A 108 -13.00 -4.31 7.13
C ASP A 108 -12.06 -4.72 5.99
N ILE A 109 -11.17 -5.68 6.28
CA ILE A 109 -10.38 -6.36 5.24
C ILE A 109 -11.30 -7.37 4.56
N THR A 110 -11.44 -7.23 3.24
CA THR A 110 -12.33 -8.02 2.38
C THR A 110 -11.57 -8.49 1.14
N ASP A 111 -12.29 -9.03 0.16
CA ASP A 111 -11.79 -9.34 -1.19
C ASP A 111 -11.45 -8.09 -2.03
N THR A 112 -11.82 -6.89 -1.56
CA THR A 112 -11.65 -5.62 -2.27
C THR A 112 -10.96 -4.53 -1.44
N ARG A 113 -10.81 -4.74 -0.13
CA ARG A 113 -10.12 -3.84 0.81
C ARG A 113 -9.02 -4.63 1.51
N PHE A 114 -7.78 -4.19 1.39
CA PHE A 114 -6.60 -5.01 1.70
C PHE A 114 -5.78 -4.44 2.86
N HIS A 115 -4.82 -5.22 3.34
CA HIS A 115 -3.75 -4.69 4.19
C HIS A 115 -2.87 -3.75 3.36
N HIS A 116 -2.62 -2.54 3.85
CA HIS A 116 -1.92 -1.50 3.10
C HIS A 116 -0.67 -1.01 3.84
N GLU A 117 0.49 -1.11 3.18
CA GLU A 117 1.78 -0.64 3.67
C GLU A 117 2.31 0.52 2.81
N ILE A 118 2.86 1.56 3.44
CA ILE A 118 3.52 2.69 2.78
C ILE A 118 4.98 2.75 3.25
N TYR A 119 5.93 2.50 2.34
CA TYR A 119 7.35 2.35 2.63
C TYR A 119 8.07 3.70 2.61
N LEU A 120 8.29 4.29 3.78
CA LEU A 120 9.00 5.56 3.91
C LEU A 120 10.52 5.40 3.92
N SER A 121 11.01 4.18 4.11
CA SER A 121 12.44 3.85 4.13
C SER A 121 12.79 2.89 2.99
N ASP A 122 13.94 3.08 2.37
CA ASP A 122 14.51 2.11 1.43
C ASP A 122 15.24 1.02 2.24
N PRO A 123 14.74 -0.24 2.27
CA PRO A 123 15.34 -1.31 3.06
C PRO A 123 16.76 -1.68 2.60
N ARG A 124 17.17 -1.27 1.40
CA ARG A 124 18.54 -1.48 0.89
C ARG A 124 19.53 -0.45 1.45
N LYS A 125 19.05 0.63 2.06
CA LYS A 125 19.85 1.77 2.52
C LYS A 125 19.67 2.09 4.01
N CYS A 126 18.62 1.59 4.64
CA CYS A 126 18.30 1.84 6.03
C CYS A 126 18.50 0.56 6.85
N HIS A 127 19.04 0.71 8.07
CA HIS A 127 19.16 -0.40 9.00
C HIS A 127 17.76 -0.88 9.44
N VAL A 128 17.58 -2.20 9.60
CA VAL A 128 16.27 -2.83 9.89
C VAL A 128 15.56 -2.20 11.09
N SER A 129 16.27 -1.89 12.18
CA SER A 129 15.69 -1.26 13.37
C SER A 129 15.22 0.19 13.20
N ARG A 130 15.46 0.79 12.03
CA ARG A 130 15.13 2.18 11.69
C ARG A 130 14.23 2.30 10.48
N LEU A 131 13.79 1.18 9.91
CA LEU A 131 12.79 1.20 8.85
C LEU A 131 11.51 1.84 9.37
N LYS A 132 10.84 2.57 8.49
CA LYS A 132 9.59 3.24 8.77
C LYS A 132 8.58 2.85 7.71
N THR A 133 7.50 2.25 8.16
CA THR A 133 6.39 1.80 7.32
C THR A 133 5.11 2.31 7.94
N VAL A 134 4.26 3.00 7.18
CA VAL A 134 2.88 3.24 7.65
C VAL A 134 2.09 1.98 7.34
N VAL A 135 1.53 1.36 8.37
CA VAL A 135 0.62 0.23 8.25
C VAL A 135 -0.79 0.77 8.36
N ARG A 136 -1.66 0.38 7.43
CA ARG A 136 -3.04 0.84 7.36
C ARG A 136 -3.97 -0.34 7.14
N HIS A 137 -5.04 -0.37 7.93
CA HIS A 137 -6.10 -1.36 7.83
C HIS A 137 -7.45 -0.67 7.58
N PRO A 138 -8.21 -1.13 6.58
CA PRO A 138 -9.57 -0.68 6.36
C PRO A 138 -10.44 -1.03 7.57
N VAL A 139 -11.30 -0.10 7.97
CA VAL A 139 -12.26 -0.30 9.06
C VAL A 139 -13.65 0.18 8.66
N ARG A 140 -14.64 -0.32 9.39
CA ARG A 140 -16.03 0.15 9.34
C ARG A 140 -16.58 0.30 10.75
N LYS A 141 -17.64 1.10 10.92
CA LYS A 141 -18.32 1.21 12.22
C LYS A 141 -18.88 -0.15 12.60
N ALA A 142 -18.65 -0.57 13.86
CA ALA A 142 -19.27 -1.77 14.38
C ALA A 142 -20.80 -1.61 14.40
N ALA A 143 -21.53 -2.66 14.01
CA ALA A 143 -22.98 -2.67 14.17
C ALA A 143 -23.33 -2.75 15.67
N HIS A 144 -24.17 -1.82 16.13
CA HIS A 144 -24.74 -1.84 17.49
C HIS A 144 -25.93 -2.80 17.58
#